data_AF-A0AAV2A5N1-F1
#
_entry.id   AF-A0AAV2A5N1-F1
#
_cell.length_a   1.000
_cell.length_b   1.000
_cell.length_c   1.000
_cell.angle_alpha   90.00
_cell.angle_beta   90.00
_cell.angle_gamma   90.00
#
_symmetry.space_group_name_H-M   'P 1'
#
loop_
_entity.id
_entity.type
_entity.pdbx_description
1 polymer ?
#
loop_
_entity_poly.entity_id
_entity_poly.type
_entity_poly.pdbx_seq_one_letter_code
_entity_poly.pdbx_strand_id
1 'polypeptide(L)'
;MIFVLILLCFSPLVVQGKIYDRCELGRELYEKYRFPLADISKWLCVVHWESAFNTNAVNKGSTPNSLDYGIFQINDDKWCKSPLRPSQNRCR
;
A
#
# COMPACT_ATOMS: atom_id res chain seq x y z
N MET A 1 -23.91 -23.89 20.55
CA MET A 1 -23.11 -23.85 19.30
C MET A 1 -23.50 -22.69 18.37
N ILE A 2 -24.78 -22.32 18.22
CA ILE A 2 -25.23 -21.21 17.35
C ILE A 2 -24.69 -19.82 17.73
N PHE A 3 -24.67 -19.46 19.02
CA PHE A 3 -24.17 -18.15 19.47
C PHE A 3 -22.68 -17.90 19.13
N VAL A 4 -21.86 -18.95 19.13
CA VAL A 4 -20.43 -18.87 18.78
C VAL A 4 -20.23 -18.64 17.28
N LEU A 5 -21.09 -19.25 16.45
CA LEU A 5 -21.08 -19.06 15.00
C LEU A 5 -21.49 -17.63 14.61
N ILE A 6 -22.44 -17.03 15.33
CA ILE A 6 -22.85 -15.63 15.11
C ILE A 6 -21.69 -14.68 15.47
N LEU A 7 -21.00 -14.88 16.60
CA LEU A 7 -19.86 -14.05 17.01
C LEU A 7 -18.69 -14.07 16.01
N LEU A 8 -18.41 -15.21 15.38
CA LEU A 8 -17.36 -15.33 14.35
C LEU A 8 -17.69 -14.57 13.06
N CYS A 9 -18.96 -14.56 12.63
CA CYS A 9 -19.41 -13.83 11.44
C CYS A 9 -19.39 -12.30 11.60
N PHE A 10 -19.40 -11.78 12.84
CA PHE A 10 -19.44 -10.35 13.14
C PHE A 10 -18.07 -9.73 13.44
N SER A 11 -16.97 -10.48 13.27
CA SER A 11 -15.64 -9.88 13.41
C SER A 11 -15.37 -8.89 12.26
N PRO A 12 -15.20 -7.58 12.53
CA PRO A 12 -14.82 -6.65 11.47
C PRO A 12 -13.49 -7.09 10.85
N LEU A 13 -13.45 -7.13 9.52
CA LEU A 13 -12.23 -7.41 8.76
C LEU A 13 -11.29 -6.21 8.93
N VAL A 14 -10.49 -6.21 10.00
CA VAL A 14 -9.47 -5.17 10.21
C VAL A 14 -8.31 -5.49 9.28
N VAL A 15 -8.26 -4.82 8.13
CA VAL A 15 -7.06 -4.80 7.29
C VAL A 15 -6.05 -3.91 7.99
N GLN A 16 -5.10 -4.54 8.69
CA GLN A 16 -4.03 -3.83 9.37
C GLN A 16 -2.87 -3.59 8.42
N GLY A 17 -2.39 -2.34 8.38
CA GLY A 17 -1.17 -2.01 7.68
C GLY A 17 0.06 -2.60 8.37
N LYS A 18 1.09 -2.81 7.58
CA LYS A 18 2.41 -3.29 7.98
C LYS A 18 3.47 -2.22 7.71
N ILE A 19 4.43 -2.10 8.63
CA ILE A 19 5.71 -1.43 8.38
C ILE A 19 6.73 -2.54 8.16
N TYR A 20 7.37 -2.55 6.99
CA TYR A 20 8.36 -3.59 6.65
C TYR A 20 9.74 -3.26 7.21
N ASP A 21 10.49 -4.30 7.55
CA ASP A 21 11.95 -4.21 7.61
C ASP A 21 12.53 -4.16 6.19
N ARG A 22 13.64 -3.43 6.00
CA ARG A 22 14.25 -3.22 4.67
C ARG A 22 14.55 -4.52 3.92
N CYS A 23 15.19 -5.48 4.59
CA CYS A 23 15.57 -6.76 3.97
C CYS A 23 14.39 -7.72 3.83
N GLU A 24 13.38 -7.58 4.70
CA GLU A 24 12.12 -8.33 4.58
C GLU A 24 11.40 -7.92 3.28
N LEU A 25 11.20 -6.62 3.07
CA LEU A 25 10.61 -6.12 1.82
C LEU A 25 11.45 -6.53 0.60
N GLY A 26 12.79 -6.45 0.70
CA GLY A 26 13.68 -6.82 -0.40
C GLY A 26 13.51 -8.28 -0.83
N ARG A 27 13.41 -9.20 0.14
CA ARG A 27 13.11 -10.62 -0.13
C ARG A 27 11.73 -10.79 -0.74
N GLU A 28 10.71 -10.13 -0.21
CA GLU A 28 9.35 -10.26 -0.75
C GLU A 28 9.24 -9.72 -2.19
N LEU A 29 9.85 -8.57 -2.49
CA LEU A 29 9.91 -8.02 -3.84
C LEU A 29 10.56 -8.99 -4.83
N TYR A 30 11.65 -9.65 -4.44
CA TYR A 30 12.36 -10.59 -5.29
C TYR A 30 11.64 -11.94 -5.43
N GLU A 31 11.32 -12.60 -4.31
CA GLU A 31 10.84 -13.99 -4.29
C GLU A 31 9.36 -14.09 -4.68
N LYS A 32 8.54 -13.18 -4.16
CA LYS A 32 7.08 -13.23 -4.33
C LYS A 32 6.63 -12.42 -5.54
N TYR A 33 7.09 -11.17 -5.65
CA TYR A 33 6.67 -10.27 -6.74
C TYR A 33 7.57 -10.31 -7.98
N ARG A 34 8.66 -11.09 -7.93
CA ARG A 34 9.55 -11.36 -9.08
C ARG A 34 10.17 -10.11 -9.69
N PHE A 35 10.45 -9.11 -8.87
CA PHE A 35 11.22 -7.94 -9.30
C PHE A 35 12.65 -8.38 -9.66
N PRO A 36 13.27 -7.82 -10.72
CA PRO A 36 14.65 -8.14 -11.06
C PRO A 36 15.59 -7.87 -9.88
N LEU A 37 16.49 -8.81 -9.57
CA LEU A 37 17.43 -8.66 -8.45
C LEU A 37 18.24 -7.37 -8.53
N ALA A 38 18.62 -6.97 -9.75
CA ALA A 38 19.38 -5.75 -10.04
C ALA A 38 18.62 -4.45 -9.67
N ASP A 39 17.29 -4.50 -9.55
CA ASP A 39 16.46 -3.33 -9.26
C ASP A 39 15.98 -3.28 -7.81
N ILE A 40 16.16 -4.35 -7.03
CA ILE A 40 15.68 -4.41 -5.63
C ILE A 40 16.22 -3.24 -4.81
N SER A 41 17.50 -2.92 -4.92
CA SER A 41 18.10 -1.79 -4.19
C SER A 41 17.47 -0.45 -4.56
N LYS A 42 17.08 -0.25 -5.82
CA LYS A 42 16.41 0.96 -6.31
C LYS A 42 15.01 1.08 -5.70
N TRP A 43 14.24 0.00 -5.73
CA TRP A 43 12.88 -0.01 -5.17
C TRP A 43 12.86 0.17 -3.65
N LEU A 44 13.82 -0.44 -2.94
CA LEU A 44 13.97 -0.21 -1.50
C LEU A 44 14.32 1.25 -1.18
N CYS A 45 15.10 1.92 -2.04
CA CYS A 45 15.40 3.35 -1.91
C CYS A 45 14.14 4.21 -2.09
N VAL A 46 13.36 3.95 -3.15
CA VAL A 46 12.08 4.64 -3.39
C VAL A 46 11.16 4.48 -2.18
N VAL A 47 10.90 3.25 -1.74
CA VAL A 47 10.00 2.99 -0.61
C VAL A 47 10.47 3.66 0.69
N HIS A 48 11.78 3.70 0.94
CA HIS A 48 12.31 4.36 2.13
C HIS A 48 11.93 5.84 2.18
N TRP A 49 12.11 6.55 1.07
CA TRP A 49 11.86 8.00 1.00
C TRP A 49 10.39 8.35 0.82
N GLU A 50 9.60 7.47 0.22
CA GLU A 50 8.17 7.70 0.00
C GLU A 50 7.33 7.45 1.27
N SER A 51 7.61 6.36 1.99
CA SER A 51 6.70 5.89 3.05
C SER A 51 7.40 5.39 4.31
N ALA A 52 8.74 5.43 4.38
CA ALA A 52 9.50 4.77 5.44
C ALA A 52 9.06 3.30 5.64
N PHE A 53 8.81 2.59 4.54
CA PHE A 53 8.34 1.19 4.51
C PHE A 53 6.92 0.95 5.07
N ASN A 54 6.13 2.00 5.32
CA ASN A 54 4.77 1.90 5.85
C ASN A 54 3.72 1.71 4.75
N THR A 55 3.07 0.54 4.72
CA THR A 55 1.99 0.23 3.75
C THR A 55 0.71 1.03 3.95
N ASN A 56 0.53 1.67 5.11
CA ASN A 56 -0.62 2.53 5.43
C ASN A 56 -0.27 4.04 5.35
N ALA A 57 0.88 4.41 4.80
CA ALA A 57 1.25 5.81 4.65
C ALA A 57 0.24 6.56 3.75
N VAL A 58 -0.16 7.76 4.19
CA VAL A 58 -1.00 8.68 3.41
C VAL A 58 -0.40 10.07 3.53
N ASN A 59 -0.06 10.68 2.40
CA ASN A 59 0.49 12.04 2.35
C ASN A 59 -0.29 12.92 1.38
N LYS A 60 -0.04 14.23 1.46
CA LYS A 60 -0.57 15.19 0.48
C LYS A 60 0.08 14.92 -0.87
N GLY A 61 -0.76 14.76 -1.89
CA GLY A 61 -0.29 14.50 -3.24
C GLY A 61 0.19 15.75 -3.96
N SER A 62 0.81 15.53 -5.11
CA SER A 62 1.40 16.59 -5.95
C SER A 62 0.38 17.54 -6.58
N THR A 63 -0.88 17.14 -6.73
CA THR A 63 -1.96 18.00 -7.25
C THR A 63 -2.86 18.50 -6.13
N PRO A 64 -3.46 19.71 -6.26
CA PRO A 64 -4.34 20.25 -5.24
C PRO A 64 -5.45 19.28 -4.86
N ASN A 65 -5.64 19.08 -3.56
CA ASN A 65 -6.65 18.18 -2.98
C ASN A 65 -6.49 16.69 -3.36
N SER A 66 -5.31 16.27 -3.85
CA SER A 66 -4.97 14.87 -4.03
C SER A 66 -4.23 14.29 -2.83
N LEU A 67 -4.25 12.97 -2.74
CA LEU A 67 -3.56 12.20 -1.72
C LEU A 67 -2.74 11.08 -2.38
N ASP A 68 -1.58 10.80 -1.78
CA ASP A 68 -0.69 9.72 -2.16
C ASP A 68 -0.80 8.59 -1.14
N TYR A 69 -0.90 7.34 -1.63
CA TYR A 69 -1.28 6.19 -0.81
C TYR A 69 -0.25 5.07 -0.81
N GLY A 70 -0.06 4.50 0.38
CA GLY A 70 0.62 3.24 0.62
C GLY A 70 2.12 3.28 0.42
N ILE A 71 2.71 2.10 0.28
CA ILE A 71 4.17 1.91 0.35
C ILE A 71 4.96 2.65 -0.75
N PHE A 72 4.31 2.89 -1.89
CA PHE A 72 4.88 3.61 -3.05
C PHE A 72 4.28 5.00 -3.27
N GLN A 73 3.42 5.49 -2.37
CA GLN A 73 2.81 6.82 -2.47
C GLN A 73 2.10 7.07 -3.82
N ILE A 74 1.19 6.14 -4.17
CA ILE A 74 0.44 6.20 -5.43
C ILE A 74 -0.70 7.23 -5.34
N ASN A 75 -0.67 8.22 -6.23
CA ASN A 75 -1.61 9.35 -6.25
C ASN A 75 -3.04 9.01 -6.72
N ASP A 76 -4.05 9.52 -6.00
CA ASP A 76 -5.49 9.31 -6.30
C ASP A 76 -6.11 10.21 -7.36
N ASP A 77 -5.35 11.15 -7.95
CA ASP A 77 -5.79 11.88 -9.15
C ASP A 77 -5.69 11.02 -10.40
N LYS A 78 -4.55 10.33 -10.55
CA LYS A 78 -4.17 9.66 -11.80
C LYS A 78 -4.26 8.14 -11.73
N TRP A 79 -3.86 7.54 -10.60
CA TRP A 79 -3.49 6.13 -10.59
C TRP A 79 -4.55 5.25 -9.94
N CYS A 80 -4.98 5.57 -8.73
CA CYS A 80 -6.03 4.85 -8.02
C CYS A 80 -7.34 5.64 -7.95
N LYS A 81 -8.42 4.96 -7.59
CA LYS A 81 -9.74 5.58 -7.46
C LYS A 81 -9.82 6.38 -6.17
N SER A 82 -10.09 7.68 -6.28
CA SER A 82 -10.37 8.51 -5.10
C SER A 82 -11.80 8.28 -4.60
N PRO A 83 -12.03 8.18 -3.27
CA PRO A 83 -13.37 8.15 -2.70
C PRO A 83 -14.01 9.54 -2.57
N LEU A 84 -13.22 10.61 -2.71
CA LEU A 84 -13.65 11.99 -2.43
C LEU A 84 -13.96 12.80 -3.70
N ARG A 85 -13.39 12.41 -4.85
CA ARG A 85 -13.44 13.17 -6.10
C ARG A 85 -13.26 12.28 -7.34
N PRO A 86 -13.56 12.77 -8.55
CA PRO A 86 -13.22 12.06 -9.78
C PRO A 86 -11.70 11.84 -9.90
N SER A 87 -11.33 10.67 -10.40
CA SER A 87 -9.94 10.23 -10.61
C SER A 87 -9.83 9.49 -11.94
N GLN A 88 -8.68 9.57 -12.61
CA GLN A 88 -8.46 8.83 -13.86
C GLN A 88 -8.34 7.32 -13.63
N ASN A 89 -7.91 6.90 -12.43
CA ASN A 89 -7.87 5.51 -11.99
C ASN A 89 -7.22 4.55 -13.02
N ARG A 90 -6.01 4.90 -13.49
CA ARG A 90 -5.28 4.17 -14.55
C ARG A 90 -4.75 2.80 -14.15
N CYS A 91 -4.68 2.48 -12.86
CA CYS A 91 -4.17 1.20 -12.35
C CYS A 91 -5.26 0.12 -12.19
N ARG A 92 -6.42 0.29 -12.83
CA ARG A 92 -7.53 -0.67 -12.80
C ARG A 92 -7.49 -1.62 -13.99
#